data_AF-B4WW53-F1
#
_entry.id   AF-B4WW53-F1
#
_cell.length_a   1.000
_cell.length_b   1.000
_cell.length_c   1.000
_cell.angle_alpha   90.00
_cell.angle_beta   90.00
_cell.angle_gamma   90.00
#
_symmetry.space_group_name_H-M   'P 1'
#
loop_
_entity.id
_entity.type
_entity.pdbx_description
1 polymer ?
#
loop_
_entity_poly.entity_id
_entity_poly.type
_entity_poly.pdbx_seq_one_letter_code
_entity_poly.pdbx_strand_id
1 'polypeptide(L)' 'MSVKKMPKRTTIRIPDTLVTDIERWAQARGQGFATVCALAVEMGVKQAKETGELPSSEAESLSKQEEKDS' A
#
# COMPACT_ATOMS: atom_id res chain seq x y z
N MET A 1 -14.20 0.85 -21.37
CA MET A 1 -14.32 2.07 -20.53
C MET A 1 -12.97 2.31 -19.89
N SER A 2 -12.26 3.40 -20.24
CA SER A 2 -10.96 3.72 -19.65
C SER A 2 -11.13 4.16 -18.20
N VAL A 3 -10.73 3.31 -17.25
CA VAL A 3 -10.69 3.66 -15.83
C VAL A 3 -9.58 4.71 -15.66
N LYS A 4 -9.96 5.97 -15.48
CA LYS A 4 -9.03 7.06 -15.19
C LYS A 4 -8.32 6.72 -13.88
N LYS A 5 -7.03 6.38 -13.93
CA LYS A 5 -6.19 6.18 -12.74
C LYS A 5 -5.97 7.55 -12.07
N MET A 6 -6.96 8.00 -11.29
CA MET A 6 -6.81 9.18 -10.44
C MET A 6 -6.18 8.75 -9.12
N PRO A 7 -5.22 9.53 -8.57
CA PRO A 7 -4.72 9.29 -7.24
C PRO A 7 -5.89 9.37 -6.24
N LYS A 8 -6.09 8.30 -5.46
CA LYS A 8 -7.09 8.27 -4.40
C LYS A 8 -6.47 8.87 -3.14
N ARG A 9 -7.15 9.85 -2.54
CA ARG A 9 -6.75 10.41 -1.24
C ARG A 9 -7.39 9.59 -0.13
N THR A 10 -6.56 9.07 0.77
CA THR A 10 -6.99 8.29 1.94
C THR A 10 -6.23 8.79 3.16
N THR A 11 -6.88 8.77 4.32
CA THR A 11 -6.25 9.05 5.62
C THR A 11 -5.94 7.72 6.30
N ILE A 12 -4.69 7.52 6.71
CA ILE A 12 -4.23 6.34 7.44
C ILE A 12 -3.77 6.74 8.85
N ARG A 13 -3.85 5.82 9.80
CA ARG A 13 -3.22 5.96 11.12
C ARG A 13 -1.97 5.12 11.15
N ILE A 14 -0.86 5.71 11.55
CA ILE A 14 0.43 5.03 11.70
C ILE A 14 1.03 5.35 13.07
N PRO A 15 1.89 4.48 13.63
CA PRO A 15 2.60 4.75 14.88
C PRO A 15 3.49 5.99 14.80
N ASP A 16 3.62 6.72 15.92
CA ASP A 16 4.44 7.93 16.02
C ASP A 16 5.93 7.67 15.70
N THR A 17 6.41 6.46 15.98
CA THR A 17 7.76 6.03 15.61
C THR A 17 7.97 6.06 14.10
N LEU A 18 7.00 5.57 13.32
CA LEU A 18 7.05 5.63 11.86
C LEU A 18 6.93 7.06 11.33
N VAL A 19 6.13 7.92 11.97
CA VAL A 19 6.05 9.34 11.60
C VAL A 19 7.44 9.98 11.69
N THR A 20 8.13 9.77 12.81
CA THR A 20 9.47 10.31 13.06
C THR A 20 10.48 9.85 12.01
N ASP A 21 10.47 8.57 11.65
CA ASP A 21 11.38 8.02 10.64
C ASP A 21 11.09 8.57 9.24
N ILE A 22 9.81 8.70 8.87
CA ILE A 22 9.41 9.26 7.57
C ILE A 22 9.76 10.75 7.49
N GLU A 23 9.62 11.52 8.57
CA GLU A 23 10.03 12.93 8.62
C GLU A 23 11.53 13.08 8.37
N ARG A 24 12.36 12.27 9.04
CA ARG A 24 13.82 12.26 8.82
C ARG A 24 14.16 11.89 7.38
N TRP A 25 13.45 10.90 6.82
CA TRP A 25 13.66 10.48 5.44
C TRP A 25 13.26 11.56 4.43
N ALA A 26 12.15 12.26 4.69
CA ALA A 26 11.69 13.39 3.89
C ALA A 26 12.68 14.56 3.90
N GLN A 27 13.21 14.92 5.07
CA GLN A 27 14.26 15.92 5.21
C GLN A 27 15.52 15.54 4.45
N ALA A 28 15.99 14.29 4.59
CA ALA A 28 17.18 13.80 3.88
C ALA A 28 17.05 13.85 2.36
N ARG A 29 15.83 13.76 1.83
CA ARG A 29 15.53 13.80 0.39
C ARG A 29 15.13 15.17 -0.14
N GLY A 30 14.89 16.14 0.74
CA GLY A 30 14.32 17.43 0.36
C GLY A 30 12.92 17.29 -0.26
N GLN A 31 12.14 16.28 0.15
CA GLN A 31 10.79 16.02 -0.36
C GLN A 31 9.74 16.23 0.73
N GLY A 32 8.49 16.47 0.33
CA GLY A 32 7.38 16.58 1.27
C GLY A 32 7.05 15.25 1.94
N PHE A 33 6.63 15.29 3.22
CA PHE A 33 6.24 14.12 4.00
C PHE A 33 5.25 13.21 3.26
N ALA A 34 4.19 13.78 2.68
CA ALA A 34 3.19 13.02 1.94
C ALA A 34 3.75 12.26 0.72
N THR A 35 4.73 12.85 0.02
CA THR A 35 5.41 12.20 -1.11
C THR A 35 6.21 11.00 -0.64
N VAL A 36 6.93 11.15 0.47
CA VAL A 36 7.73 10.06 1.05
C VAL A 36 6.84 8.97 1.64
N CYS A 37 5.71 9.32 2.28
CA CYS A 37 4.69 8.35 2.69
C CYS A 37 4.17 7.54 1.52
N ALA A 38 3.81 8.20 0.40
CA ALA A 38 3.30 7.50 -0.78
C ALA A 38 4.32 6.49 -1.30
N LEU A 39 5.60 6.89 -1.38
CA LEU A 39 6.67 6.00 -1.77
C LEU A 39 6.89 4.85 -0.79
N ALA A 40 6.83 5.09 0.52
CA ALA A 40 6.95 4.05 1.54
C ALA A 40 5.87 2.97 1.36
N VAL A 41 4.63 3.41 1.10
CA VAL A 41 3.50 2.52 0.84
C VAL A 41 3.71 1.73 -0.46
N GLU A 42 4.17 2.38 -1.53
CA GLU A 42 4.48 1.70 -2.79
C GLU A 42 5.56 0.62 -2.62
N MET A 43 6.62 0.92 -1.87
CA MET A 43 7.68 -0.03 -1.56
C MET A 43 7.16 -1.22 -0.74
N GLY A 44 6.35 -0.97 0.28
CA GLY A 44 5.73 -2.04 1.09
C GLY A 44 4.81 -2.94 0.26
N VAL A 45 3.97 -2.36 -0.59
CA VAL A 45 3.10 -3.13 -1.50
C VAL A 45 3.92 -3.94 -2.50
N LYS A 46 5.01 -3.39 -3.04
CA LYS A 46 5.92 -4.10 -3.93
C LYS A 46 6.57 -5.29 -3.23
N GLN A 47 7.08 -5.08 -2.02
CA GLN A 47 7.68 -6.14 -1.20
C GLN A 47 6.68 -7.28 -0.91
N ALA A 48 5.44 -6.93 -0.55
CA ALA A 48 4.38 -7.91 -0.29
C ALA A 48 4.00 -8.72 -1.55
N LYS A 49 4.07 -8.11 -2.74
CA LYS A 49 3.89 -8.84 -4.02
C LYS A 49 5.04 -9.78 -4.31
N GLU A 50 6.28 -9.35 -4.06
CA GLU A 50 7.48 -10.16 -4.32
C GLU A 50 7.60 -11.35 -3.36
N THR A 51 7.12 -11.19 -2.12
CA THR A 51 7.09 -12.25 -1.10
C THR A 51 5.88 -13.18 -1.20
N GLY A 52 4.90 -12.85 -2.03
CA GLY A 52 3.65 -13.61 -2.15
C GLY A 52 2.66 -13.41 -1.00
N GLU A 53 2.92 -12.46 -0.08
CA GLU A 53 1.98 -12.07 0.98
C GLU A 53 0.74 -11.39 0.45
N LEU A 54 0.88 -10.67 -0.67
CA LEU A 54 -0.24 -10.04 -1.35
C LEU A 54 -0.86 -11.08 -2.29
N PRO A 55 -2.09 -11.58 -2.01
CA PRO A 55 -2.72 -12.54 -2.88
C PRO A 55 -2.83 -11.94 -4.28
N SER A 56 -2.40 -12.70 -5.28
CA SER A 56 -2.63 -12.30 -6.67
C SER A 56 -4.12 -12.09 -6.86
N SER A 57 -4.52 -11.03 -7.57
CA SER A 57 -5.92 -10.72 -7.87
C SER A 57 -6.68 -11.89 -8.53
N GLU A 58 -5.96 -12.89 -9.05
CA GLU A 58 -6.54 -14.13 -9.61
C GLU A 58 -6.98 -15.14 -8.52
N ALA A 59 -6.37 -15.08 -7.33
CA ALA A 59 -6.71 -15.92 -6.18
C ALA A 59 -7.91 -15.38 -5.37
N GLU A 60 -8.20 -14.08 -5.44
CA GLU A 60 -9.39 -13.49 -4.79
C GLU A 60 -10.70 -13.88 -5.49
N SER A 61 -10.65 -14.26 -6.78
CA SER A 61 -11.82 -14.77 -7.52
C SER A 61 -12.15 -16.24 -7.24
N LEU A 62 -11.20 -17.03 -6.70
CA LEU A 62 -11.39 -18.46 -6.41
C LEU A 62 -11.73 -18.74 -4.93
N SER A 63 -11.28 -17.88 -4.01
CA SER A 63 -11.44 -18.07 -2.56
C SER A 63 -12.81 -17.64 -2.01
N LYS A 64 -13.76 -17.21 -2.86
CA LYS A 64 -15.12 -16.82 -2.45
C LYS A 64 -16.23 -17.79 -2.87
N GLN A 65 -15.89 -18.97 -3.41
CA GLN A 65 -16.86 -20.00 -3.80
C GLN A 65 -16.91 -21.24 -2.91
N GLU A 66 -16.06 -21.39 -1.90
CA GLU A 66 -15.97 -22.61 -1.07
C GLU A 66 -16.55 -22.50 0.36
N GLU A 67 -17.47 -21.56 0.60
CA GLU A 67 -18.27 -21.51 1.84
C GLU A 67 -19.77 -21.36 1.54
N LYS A 68 -20.27 -22.15 0.59
CA LYS A 68 -21.73 -22.29 0.38
C LYS A 68 -22.13 -23.68 -0.13
N ASP A 69 -21.49 -24.73 0.39
CA ASP A 69 -22.00 -26.11 0.28
C ASP A 69 -21.43 -26.96 1.43
N SER A 70 -22.04 -26.86 2.62
CA SER A 70 -21.99 -27.85 3.71
C SER A 70 -23.18 -27.64 4.63
#